data_AF-A0A528N7T5-F1
#
_entry.id   AF-A0A528N7T5-F1
#
_cell.length_a   1.000
_cell.length_b   1.000
_cell.length_c   1.000
_cell.angle_alpha   90.00
_cell.angle_beta   90.00
_cell.angle_gamma   90.00
#
_symmetry.space_group_name_H-M   'P 1'
#
loop_
_entity.id
_entity.type
_entity.pdbx_description
1 polymer ?
#
loop_
_entity_poly.entity_id
_entity_poly.type
_entity_poly.pdbx_seq_one_letter_code
_entity_poly.pdbx_strand_id
1 'polypeptide(L)'
;CPSNSALDLATGKIIKGVSIDIEELPQQDKALDLSDKLYAGKVVVVGSIENRTQTLNGKQYTLPWLVATGIERASRDSERGHCSSHWRSHLQRPSSSST
;
A
#
# COMPACT_ATOMS: atom_id res chain seq x y z
N CYS A 1 0.97 10.48 1.66
CA CYS A 1 0.94 9.87 3.00
C CYS A 1 0.97 8.36 2.81
N PRO A 2 2.13 7.71 2.95
CA PRO A 2 2.17 6.26 2.87
C PRO A 2 1.36 5.68 4.03
N SER A 3 0.48 4.71 3.74
CA SER A 3 -0.11 3.90 4.79
C SER A 3 0.96 2.93 5.29
N ASN A 4 1.28 2.99 6.58
CA ASN A 4 2.12 1.99 7.25
C ASN A 4 1.28 0.88 7.89
N SER A 5 0.09 0.61 7.33
CA SER A 5 -0.86 -0.34 7.87
C SER A 5 -1.19 -1.40 6.82
N ALA A 6 -1.26 -2.66 7.24
CA ALA A 6 -1.68 -3.78 6.41
C ALA A 6 -2.90 -4.47 7.03
N LEU A 7 -3.83 -4.94 6.18
CA LEU A 7 -4.93 -5.79 6.60
C LEU A 7 -4.47 -7.26 6.56
N ASP A 8 -4.47 -7.92 7.70
CA ASP A 8 -4.31 -9.36 7.77
C ASP A 8 -5.61 -10.03 7.31
N LEU A 9 -5.56 -10.69 6.15
CA LEU A 9 -6.73 -11.33 5.55
C LEU A 9 -7.21 -12.56 6.34
N ALA A 10 -6.33 -13.20 7.12
CA ALA A 10 -6.71 -14.36 7.92
C ALA A 10 -7.48 -13.96 9.19
N THR A 11 -7.08 -12.84 9.82
CA THR A 11 -7.66 -12.40 11.10
C THR A 11 -8.60 -11.20 10.98
N GLY A 12 -8.61 -10.52 9.83
CA GLY A 12 -9.33 -9.27 9.61
C GLY A 12 -8.75 -8.06 10.37
N LYS A 13 -7.57 -8.20 11.01
CA LYS A 13 -6.98 -7.15 11.84
C LYS A 13 -6.08 -6.23 11.01
N ILE A 14 -6.05 -4.97 11.41
CA ILE A 14 -5.08 -4.00 10.90
C ILE A 14 -3.79 -4.09 11.70
N ILE A 15 -2.69 -4.44 11.03
CA ILE A 15 -1.33 -4.40 11.56
C ILE A 15 -0.76 -3.02 11.24
N LYS A 16 -0.25 -2.30 12.25
CA LYS A 16 0.35 -0.96 12.10
C LYS A 16 1.87 -1.04 12.11
N GLY A 17 2.53 -0.02 11.55
CA GLY A 17 3.99 0.07 11.50
C GLY A 17 4.63 -0.89 10.50
N VAL A 18 3.90 -1.27 9.46
CA VAL A 18 4.33 -2.21 8.43
C VAL A 18 5.20 -1.49 7.41
N SER A 19 6.40 -2.04 7.19
CA SER A 19 7.23 -1.71 6.02
C SER A 19 6.81 -2.56 4.81
N ILE A 20 6.93 -2.03 3.61
CA ILE A 20 6.59 -2.78 2.38
C ILE A 20 7.90 -3.14 1.66
N ASP A 21 8.11 -4.43 1.44
CA ASP A 21 9.16 -4.98 0.60
C ASP A 21 8.58 -5.31 -0.77
N ILE A 22 9.14 -4.70 -1.81
CA ILE A 22 8.71 -4.87 -3.20
C ILE A 22 9.72 -5.69 -4.03
N GLU A 23 10.77 -6.21 -3.39
CA GLU A 23 11.81 -6.98 -4.07
C GLU A 23 11.28 -8.31 -4.62
N GLU A 24 10.25 -8.88 -4.00
CA GLU A 24 9.62 -10.13 -4.45
C GLU A 24 8.51 -9.93 -5.48
N LEU A 25 8.24 -8.70 -5.90
CA LEU A 25 7.25 -8.46 -6.94
C LEU A 25 7.72 -9.02 -8.30
N PRO A 26 6.79 -9.55 -9.12
CA PRO A 26 7.05 -9.88 -10.52
C PRO A 26 7.62 -8.68 -11.27
N GLN A 27 8.50 -8.91 -12.25
CA GLN A 27 9.11 -7.83 -13.03
C GLN A 27 8.07 -6.94 -13.75
N GLN A 28 6.92 -7.52 -14.11
CA GLN A 28 5.80 -6.81 -14.74
C GLN A 28 5.18 -5.76 -13.80
N ASP A 29 5.19 -6.03 -12.49
CA ASP A 29 4.63 -5.17 -11.44
C ASP A 29 5.64 -4.14 -10.93
N LYS A 30 6.95 -4.36 -11.17
CA LYS A 30 8.04 -3.42 -10.86
C LYS A 30 8.12 -2.25 -11.85
N ALA A 31 6.98 -1.66 -12.20
CA ALA A 31 6.93 -0.47 -13.02
C ALA A 31 7.78 0.67 -12.40
N LEU A 32 8.36 1.52 -13.25
CA LEU A 32 9.24 2.63 -12.82
C LEU A 32 8.58 3.57 -11.81
N ASP A 33 7.23 3.63 -11.78
CA ASP A 33 6.45 4.51 -10.92
C ASP A 33 5.83 3.80 -9.69
N LEU A 34 6.21 2.55 -9.41
CA LEU A 34 5.62 1.77 -8.31
C LEU A 34 5.85 2.44 -6.95
N SER A 35 7.06 2.91 -6.66
CA SER A 35 7.38 3.61 -5.41
C SER A 35 6.51 4.84 -5.21
N ASP A 36 6.28 5.63 -6.26
CA ASP A 36 5.41 6.81 -6.23
C ASP A 36 3.95 6.42 -6.01
N LYS A 37 3.48 5.35 -6.66
CA LYS A 37 2.13 4.81 -6.48
C LYS A 37 1.90 4.35 -5.05
N LEU A 38 2.86 3.65 -4.43
CA LEU A 38 2.79 3.22 -3.04
C LEU A 38 2.79 4.41 -2.09
N TYR A 39 3.70 5.37 -2.30
CA TYR A 39 3.77 6.59 -1.48
C TYR A 39 2.49 7.44 -1.55
N ALA A 40 1.88 7.52 -2.73
CA ALA A 40 0.63 8.22 -2.97
C ALA A 40 -0.62 7.40 -2.56
N GLY A 41 -0.45 6.17 -2.10
CA GLY A 41 -1.54 5.25 -1.74
C GLY A 41 -2.44 4.90 -2.92
N LYS A 42 -1.93 4.90 -4.15
CA LYS A 42 -2.69 4.67 -5.39
C LYS A 42 -2.90 3.20 -5.73
N VAL A 43 -2.16 2.30 -5.10
CA VAL A 43 -2.27 0.85 -5.33
C VAL A 43 -2.44 0.11 -4.02
N VAL A 44 -3.14 -1.02 -4.10
CA VAL A 44 -3.21 -2.04 -3.06
C VAL A 44 -2.27 -3.17 -3.46
N VAL A 45 -1.34 -3.51 -2.58
CA VAL A 45 -0.44 -4.65 -2.74
C VAL A 45 -0.85 -5.78 -1.82
N VAL A 46 -0.56 -7.00 -2.24
CA VAL A 46 -0.83 -8.23 -1.48
C VAL A 46 0.46 -9.02 -1.33
N GLY A 47 0.52 -9.82 -0.28
CA GLY A 47 1.70 -10.58 0.06
C GLY A 47 1.64 -11.17 1.46
N SER A 48 2.82 -11.49 1.98
CA SER A 48 2.99 -12.17 3.26
C SER A 48 3.49 -11.21 4.34
N ILE A 49 2.98 -11.35 5.56
CA ILE A 49 3.50 -10.62 6.72
C ILE A 49 4.64 -11.41 7.36
N GLU A 50 5.81 -10.78 7.43
CA GLU A 50 7.00 -11.29 8.09
C GLU A 50 7.44 -10.38 9.23
N ASN A 51 8.00 -10.95 10.29
CA ASN A 51 8.60 -10.18 11.37
C ASN A 51 10.12 -10.20 11.20
N ARG A 52 10.69 -9.06 10.81
CA ARG A 52 12.13 -8.92 10.55
C ARG A 52 12.79 -8.14 11.67
N THR A 53 13.88 -8.67 12.19
CA THR A 53 14.70 -8.00 13.21
C THR A 53 15.71 -7.09 12.53
N GLN A 54 15.71 -5.81 12.92
CA GLN A 54 16.63 -4.80 12.42
C GLN A 54 17.28 -4.03 13.57
N THR A 55 18.51 -3.60 13.36
CA THR A 55 19.21 -2.73 14.31
C THR A 55 18.99 -1.27 13.90
N LEU A 56 18.24 -0.52 14.72
CA LEU A 56 18.03 0.92 14.55
C LEU A 56 18.65 1.66 15.73
N ASN A 57 19.54 2.61 15.46
CA ASN A 57 20.24 3.39 16.51
C ASN A 57 20.90 2.51 17.59
N GLY A 58 21.52 1.40 17.19
CA GLY A 58 22.19 0.46 18.09
C GLY A 58 21.26 -0.44 18.91
N LYS A 59 19.94 -0.41 18.68
CA LYS A 59 18.95 -1.29 19.34
C LYS A 59 18.29 -2.20 18.31
N GLN A 60 18.05 -3.46 18.70
CA GLN A 60 17.30 -4.40 17.88
C GLN A 60 15.79 -4.18 18.03
N TYR A 61 15.09 -4.12 16.91
CA TYR A 61 13.64 -4.05 16.83
C TYR A 61 13.15 -5.12 15.87
N THR A 62 12.14 -5.88 16.29
CA THR A 62 11.38 -6.76 15.39
C THR A 62 10.19 -5.96 14.87
N LEU A 63 10.17 -5.71 13.56
CA LEU A 63 9.14 -4.92 12.90
C LEU A 63 8.39 -5.79 11.88
N PRO A 64 7.09 -5.56 11.68
CA PRO A 64 6.34 -6.26 10.64
C PRO A 64 6.69 -5.70 9.25
N TRP A 65 6.86 -6.60 8.31
CA TRP A 65 7.15 -6.35 6.91
C TRP A 65 6.09 -7.04 6.07
N LEU A 66 5.50 -6.33 5.11
CA LEU A 66 4.70 -6.91 4.05
C LEU A 66 5.62 -7.20 2.87
N VAL A 67 5.90 -8.47 2.64
CA VAL A 67 6.62 -8.95 1.46
C VAL A 67 5.62 -9.04 0.33
N ALA A 68 5.64 -8.04 -0.54
CA ALA A 68 4.67 -7.90 -1.62
C ALA A 68 4.99 -8.89 -2.75
N THR A 69 4.00 -9.71 -3.09
CA THR A 69 4.09 -10.73 -4.16
C THR A 69 3.20 -10.39 -5.35
N GLY A 70 2.34 -9.36 -5.23
CA GLY A 70 1.57 -8.85 -6.35
C GLY A 70 0.89 -7.50 -6.07
N ILE A 71 0.46 -6.86 -7.16
CA ILE A 71 -0.45 -5.72 -7.10
C ILE A 71 -1.87 -6.23 -7.28
N GLU A 72 -2.72 -6.05 -6.28
CA GLU A 72 -4.11 -6.50 -6.33
C GLU A 72 -4.93 -5.60 -7.25
N ARG A 73 -4.82 -4.28 -7.07
CA ARG A 73 -5.59 -3.27 -7.82
C ARG A 73 -5.14 -1.84 -7.53
N ALA A 74 -5.71 -0.89 -8.25
CA ALA A 74 -5.74 0.50 -7.85
C ALA A 74 -6.55 0.70 -6.54
N SER A 75 -6.10 1.62 -5.70
CA SER A 75 -6.80 2.02 -4.47
C SER A 75 -8.06 2.81 -4.80
N ARG A 76 -9.10 2.60 -3.99
CA ARG A 76 -10.34 3.38 -4.00
C ARG A 76 -10.08 4.73 -3.34
N ASP A 77 -10.88 5.74 -3.69
CA ASP A 77 -10.77 7.06 -3.06
C ASP A 77 -11.00 7.03 -1.54
N SER A 78 -11.86 6.11 -1.05
CA SER A 78 -12.06 5.89 0.39
C SER A 78 -10.81 5.35 1.10
N GLU A 79 -9.97 4.60 0.39
CA GLU A 79 -8.71 4.04 0.92
C GLU A 79 -7.58 5.07 0.88
N ARG A 80 -7.68 6.03 -0.05
CA ARG A 80 -6.78 7.19 -0.17
C ARG A 80 -7.09 8.32 0.81
N GLY A 81 -8.16 8.20 1.61
CA GLY A 81 -8.73 9.28 2.44
C GLY A 81 -7.76 9.93 3.43
N HIS A 82 -6.66 9.27 3.79
CA HIS A 82 -5.63 9.80 4.70
C HIS A 82 -4.62 10.74 4.02
N CYS A 83 -4.61 10.85 2.69
CA CYS A 83 -3.81 11.80 1.94
C CYS A 83 -4.58 13.13 1.75
N SER A 84 -4.89 13.83 2.84
CA SER A 84 -5.50 15.15 2.78
C SER A 84 -4.48 16.23 2.44
N SER A 85 -4.14 16.37 1.17
CA SER A 85 -3.69 17.64 0.58
C SER A 85 -3.66 17.54 -0.95
N HIS A 86 -4.74 18.05 -1.57
CA HIS A 86 -4.71 18.62 -2.92
C HIS A 86 -4.42 17.67 -4.11
N TRP A 87 -5.35 16.79 -4.45
CA TRP A 87 -5.67 16.50 -5.87
C TRP A 87 -7.15 16.10 -5.99
N ARG A 88 -8.02 17.10 -5.86
CA ARG A 88 -9.31 17.10 -6.55
C ARG A 88 -9.14 18.04 -7.74
N SER A 89 -8.97 17.50 -8.93
CA SER A 89 -9.75 17.91 -10.10
C SER A 89 -9.25 17.19 -11.35
N HIS A 90 -10.23 16.76 -12.15
CA HIS A 90 -10.12 16.22 -13.51
C HIS A 90 -9.74 14.74 -13.64
N LEU A 91 -10.74 13.86 -13.43
CA LEU A 91 -11.22 12.98 -14.50
C LEU A 91 -12.57 12.36 -14.10
N GLN A 92 -13.62 12.91 -14.73
CA GLN A 92 -14.90 12.32 -15.12
C GLN A 92 -15.53 11.23 -14.22
N ARG A 93 -16.60 11.60 -13.50
CA ARG A 93 -17.74 10.68 -13.31
C ARG A 93 -18.44 10.54 -14.67
N PRO A 94 -18.64 9.35 -15.25
CA PRO A 94 -19.65 9.19 -16.27
C PRO A 94 -21.01 9.37 -15.60
N SER A 95 -21.75 10.39 -16.04
CA SER A 95 -23.14 10.59 -15.65
C SER A 95 -23.94 9.36 -16.08
N SER A 96 -24.38 8.56 -15.10
CA SER A 96 -25.48 7.64 -15.31
C SER A 96 -26.77 8.46 -15.23
N SER A 97 -27.40 8.70 -16.37
CA SER A 97 -28.80 9.07 -16.42
C SER A 97 -29.49 8.15 -17.41
N SER A 98 -30.13 7.13 -16.85
CA SER A 98 -31.13 6.32 -17.51
C SER A 98 -32.48 7.01 -17.40
N THR A 99 -33.26 6.89 -18.47
CA THR A 99 -34.69 7.21 -18.67
C THR A 99 -35.03 8.66 -19.02
#